data_AF-A0A7K2VDX2-F1
#
_entry.id   AF-A0A7K2VDX2-F1
#
_cell.length_a   1.000
_cell.length_b   1.000
_cell.length_c   1.000
_cell.angle_alpha   90.00
_cell.angle_beta   90.00
_cell.angle_gamma   90.00
#
_symmetry.space_group_name_H-M   'P 1'
#
loop_
_entity.id
_entity.type
_entity.pdbx_description
1 polymer ?
#
loop_
_entity_poly.entity_id
_entity_poly.type
_entity_poly.pdbx_seq_one_letter_code
_entity_poly.pdbx_strand_id
1 'polypeptide(L)'
;MADAETGGDIGGRDRDTEGRARNARPRDGLGRPLPYGSDGVERQPEGVVRSPGETVAEAQTLLDAGKPFHAHEVFEDAWKSGPAAERELWRGLAQIAVGLTHSARGNTTGGPRLLRRGAAAVTAWSEQNRPHPYDLDLPGLATWAVNLAGRVEQTSSPIDAGAEGPRLRRG
;
A
#
# COMPACT_ATOMS: atom_id res chain seq x y z
N MET A 1 3.97 54.19 15.76
CA MET A 1 5.35 53.70 15.60
C MET A 1 5.50 52.58 16.61
N ALA A 2 5.19 51.35 16.20
CA ALA A 2 6.13 50.39 15.59
C ALA A 2 6.91 49.68 16.71
N ASP A 3 6.95 48.35 16.87
CA ASP A 3 6.52 47.23 16.04
C ASP A 3 6.21 46.02 16.94
N ALA A 4 5.28 45.19 16.48
CA ALA A 4 5.11 43.81 16.93
C ALA A 4 5.97 42.92 16.03
N GLU A 5 6.94 42.19 16.59
CA GLU A 5 7.66 41.16 15.84
C GLU A 5 7.26 39.76 16.30
N THR A 6 6.51 39.13 15.40
CA THR A 6 6.21 37.71 15.28
C THR A 6 7.48 36.89 15.07
N GLY A 7 7.65 35.81 15.83
CA GLY A 7 8.65 34.77 15.56
C GLY A 7 8.04 33.39 15.86
N GLY A 8 7.23 32.89 14.94
CA GLY A 8 6.61 31.56 15.02
C GLY A 8 7.67 30.46 15.02
N ASP A 9 7.52 29.52 15.97
CA ASP A 9 8.36 28.35 16.16
C ASP A 9 8.34 27.44 14.91
N ILE A 10 9.49 27.33 14.24
CA ILE A 10 9.67 26.60 13.00
C ILE A 10 10.15 25.18 13.34
N GLY A 11 9.24 24.21 13.28
CA GLY A 11 9.57 22.85 12.83
C GLY A 11 10.31 21.94 13.81
N GLY A 12 9.98 21.97 15.10
CA GLY A 12 10.39 20.92 16.04
C GLY A 12 9.78 19.57 15.62
N ARG A 13 10.61 18.61 15.19
CA ARG A 13 10.18 17.21 14.99
C ARG A 13 9.67 16.70 16.34
N ASP A 14 8.40 16.28 16.38
CA ASP A 14 7.82 15.64 17.56
C ASP A 14 8.66 14.43 17.94
N ARG A 15 9.07 14.36 19.20
CA ARG A 15 10.01 13.37 19.72
C ARG A 15 9.46 12.81 21.03
N ASP A 16 9.62 11.51 21.25
CA ASP A 16 9.33 10.92 22.56
C ASP A 16 10.37 11.35 23.60
N THR A 17 10.16 10.92 24.85
CA THR A 17 11.06 11.19 25.98
C THR A 17 12.48 10.62 25.78
N GLU A 18 12.68 9.78 24.76
CA GLU A 18 13.96 9.18 24.38
C GLU A 18 14.55 9.84 23.12
N GLY A 19 13.91 10.90 22.59
CA GLY A 19 14.38 11.64 21.43
C GLY A 19 14.06 10.98 20.08
N ARG A 20 13.29 9.89 20.05
CA ARG A 20 12.85 9.22 18.82
C ARG A 20 11.73 10.02 18.18
N ALA A 21 11.80 10.21 16.86
CA ALA A 21 10.75 10.93 16.13
C ALA A 21 9.39 10.25 16.34
N ARG A 22 8.49 10.88 17.08
CA ARG A 22 7.09 10.48 17.14
C ARG A 22 6.46 10.92 15.84
N ASN A 23 6.08 9.96 15.03
CA ASN A 23 5.34 10.21 13.80
C ASN A 23 3.86 10.48 14.16
N ALA A 24 3.61 11.50 14.99
CA ALA A 24 2.27 11.87 15.47
C ALA A 24 1.48 12.70 14.46
N ARG A 25 2.13 13.14 13.37
CA ARG A 25 1.46 13.90 12.32
C ARG A 25 0.43 13.00 11.62
N PRO A 26 -0.85 13.41 11.55
CA PRO A 26 -1.90 12.63 10.88
C PRO A 26 -1.55 12.38 9.42
N ARG A 27 -2.05 11.28 8.85
CA ARG A 27 -1.78 10.86 7.46
C ARG A 27 -3.06 10.47 6.76
N ASP A 28 -3.10 10.61 5.43
CA ASP A 28 -4.21 10.09 4.64
C ASP A 28 -4.11 8.56 4.40
N GLY A 29 -5.09 7.98 3.68
CA GLY A 29 -5.07 6.56 3.30
C GLY A 29 -3.94 6.15 2.35
N LEU A 30 -3.24 7.14 1.79
CA LEU A 30 -2.01 6.95 1.02
C LEU A 30 -0.79 7.27 1.89
N GLY A 31 -0.87 7.39 3.21
CA GLY A 31 0.27 7.65 4.10
C GLY A 31 0.94 9.02 3.92
N ARG A 32 0.37 9.96 3.15
CA ARG A 32 0.90 11.32 3.01
C ARG A 32 0.59 12.13 4.27
N PRO A 33 1.52 12.94 4.78
CA PRO A 33 1.28 13.72 6.00
C PRO A 33 0.24 14.81 5.76
N LEU A 34 -0.71 14.94 6.68
CA LEU A 34 -1.77 15.94 6.71
C LEU A 34 -1.40 17.12 7.62
N PRO A 35 -2.05 18.28 7.51
CA PRO A 35 -1.91 19.36 8.49
C PRO A 35 -2.21 18.87 9.93
N TYR A 36 -1.58 19.49 10.94
CA TYR A 36 -1.91 19.20 12.33
C TYR A 36 -3.37 19.58 12.62
N GLY A 37 -4.05 18.78 13.44
CA GLY A 37 -5.48 18.95 13.73
C GLY A 37 -6.43 18.39 12.67
N SER A 38 -5.93 17.86 11.56
CA SER A 38 -6.75 17.06 10.63
C SER A 38 -6.97 15.65 11.17
N ASP A 39 -8.15 15.09 10.90
CA ASP A 39 -8.40 13.67 11.13
C ASP A 39 -7.56 12.84 10.14
N GLY A 40 -6.60 12.10 10.68
CA GLY A 40 -5.81 11.14 9.91
C GLY A 40 -6.47 9.78 9.87
N VAL A 41 -6.07 8.95 8.91
CA VAL A 41 -6.34 7.52 8.96
C VAL A 41 -5.42 6.90 10.00
N GLU A 42 -6.01 6.14 10.92
CA GLU A 42 -5.26 5.36 11.90
C GLU A 42 -4.28 4.40 11.18
N ARG A 43 -3.08 4.24 11.75
CA ARG A 43 -2.10 3.30 11.20
C ARG A 43 -2.58 1.88 11.46
N GLN A 44 -2.33 0.95 10.54
CA GLN A 44 -2.54 -0.45 10.86
C GLN A 44 -1.62 -0.84 12.02
N PRO A 45 -2.09 -1.73 12.92
CA PRO A 45 -1.21 -2.35 13.89
C PRO A 45 -0.16 -3.18 13.14
N GLU A 46 1.13 -2.90 13.41
CA GLU A 46 2.27 -3.60 12.81
C GLU A 46 2.46 -4.99 13.44
N GLY A 47 2.87 -5.98 12.65
CA GLY A 47 3.26 -7.30 13.15
C GLY A 47 2.08 -8.18 13.58
N VAL A 48 0.87 -7.90 13.07
CA VAL A 48 -0.32 -8.70 13.39
C VAL A 48 -0.30 -9.95 12.52
N VAL A 49 -0.10 -11.10 13.16
CA VAL A 49 -0.18 -12.41 12.51
C VAL A 49 -1.65 -12.71 12.18
N ARG A 50 -1.94 -12.87 10.90
CA ARG A 50 -3.25 -13.25 10.36
C ARG A 50 -3.15 -14.58 9.63
N SER A 51 -4.22 -15.37 9.62
CA SER A 51 -4.32 -16.46 8.66
C SER A 51 -4.33 -15.89 7.23
N PRO A 52 -3.89 -16.67 6.23
CA PRO A 52 -3.94 -16.23 4.84
C PRO A 52 -5.32 -15.73 4.35
N GLY A 53 -6.39 -16.39 4.78
CA GLY A 53 -7.76 -15.99 4.43
C GLY A 53 -8.15 -14.63 5.03
N GLU A 54 -7.74 -14.37 6.27
CA GLU A 54 -7.94 -13.08 6.94
C GLU A 54 -7.07 -11.99 6.32
N THR A 55 -5.81 -12.28 5.99
CA THR A 55 -4.92 -11.35 5.26
C THR A 55 -5.56 -10.87 3.97
N VAL A 56 -6.10 -11.79 3.17
CA VAL A 56 -6.75 -11.44 1.89
C VAL A 56 -8.03 -10.64 2.11
N ALA A 57 -8.87 -11.01 3.09
CA ALA A 57 -10.12 -10.29 3.36
C ALA A 57 -9.87 -8.86 3.89
N GLU A 58 -8.91 -8.70 4.80
CA GLU A 58 -8.50 -7.40 5.35
C GLU A 58 -7.91 -6.53 4.23
N ALA A 59 -7.00 -7.08 3.42
CA ALA A 59 -6.42 -6.34 2.31
C ALA A 59 -7.49 -5.90 1.29
N GLN A 60 -8.49 -6.74 0.98
CA GLN A 60 -9.60 -6.35 0.10
C GLN A 60 -10.38 -5.17 0.69
N THR A 61 -10.72 -5.22 1.98
CA THR A 61 -11.46 -4.15 2.67
C THR A 61 -10.71 -2.83 2.60
N LEU A 62 -9.39 -2.87 2.78
CA LEU A 62 -8.53 -1.68 2.70
C LEU A 62 -8.42 -1.15 1.27
N LEU A 63 -8.29 -2.03 0.27
CA LEU A 63 -8.26 -1.63 -1.14
C LEU A 63 -9.58 -0.99 -1.57
N ASP A 64 -10.72 -1.57 -1.17
CA ASP A 64 -12.05 -1.02 -1.43
C ASP A 64 -12.25 0.35 -0.78
N ALA A 65 -11.62 0.59 0.37
CA ALA A 65 -11.61 1.87 1.06
C ALA A 65 -10.57 2.88 0.50
N GLY A 66 -9.88 2.55 -0.60
CA GLY A 66 -8.85 3.42 -1.18
C GLY A 66 -7.59 3.56 -0.32
N LYS A 67 -7.27 2.55 0.51
CA LYS A 67 -6.11 2.50 1.43
C LYS A 67 -5.07 1.46 0.99
N PRO A 68 -4.48 1.59 -0.21
CA PRO A 68 -3.51 0.61 -0.73
C PRO A 68 -2.20 0.57 0.07
N PHE A 69 -1.85 1.62 0.81
CA PHE A 69 -0.67 1.61 1.68
C PHE A 69 -0.89 0.68 2.88
N HIS A 70 -2.04 0.78 3.53
CA HIS A 70 -2.43 -0.12 4.62
C HIS A 70 -2.57 -1.57 4.11
N ALA A 71 -3.10 -1.78 2.91
CA ALA A 71 -3.15 -3.12 2.30
C ALA A 71 -1.74 -3.69 2.04
N HIS A 72 -0.78 -2.84 1.65
CA HIS A 72 0.62 -3.23 1.53
C HIS A 72 1.19 -3.72 2.86
N GLU A 73 0.94 -3.02 3.97
CA GLU A 73 1.40 -3.42 5.30
C GLU A 73 0.84 -4.80 5.70
N VAL A 74 -0.44 -5.06 5.41
CA VAL A 74 -1.07 -6.38 5.66
C VAL A 74 -0.38 -7.50 4.88
N PHE A 75 -0.06 -7.28 3.60
CA PHE A 75 0.68 -8.27 2.81
C PHE A 75 2.15 -8.39 3.24
N GLU A 76 2.76 -7.31 3.72
CA GLU A 76 4.13 -7.32 4.24
C GLU A 76 4.24 -8.14 5.53
N ASP A 77 3.27 -8.02 6.44
CA ASP A 77 3.17 -8.88 7.62
C ASP A 77 3.10 -10.35 7.22
N ALA A 78 2.20 -10.71 6.29
CA ALA A 78 2.10 -12.07 5.77
C ALA A 78 3.38 -12.56 5.08
N TRP A 79 4.11 -11.66 4.41
CA TRP A 79 5.41 -11.97 3.82
C TRP A 79 6.48 -12.31 4.87
N LYS A 80 6.46 -11.60 6.00
CA LYS A 80 7.43 -11.76 7.10
C LYS A 80 7.10 -12.94 8.02
N SER A 81 5.82 -13.20 8.28
CA SER A 81 5.38 -14.22 9.24
C SER A 81 4.84 -15.50 8.61
N GLY A 82 4.52 -15.49 7.32
CA GLY A 82 3.90 -16.60 6.62
C GLY A 82 4.86 -17.74 6.27
N PRO A 83 4.33 -18.86 5.72
CA PRO A 83 5.16 -20.00 5.32
C PRO A 83 6.23 -19.59 4.30
N ALA A 84 7.46 -20.07 4.47
CA ALA A 84 8.56 -19.78 3.54
C ALA A 84 8.22 -20.18 2.09
N ALA A 85 7.42 -21.23 1.93
CA ALA A 85 6.96 -21.73 0.65
C ALA A 85 6.07 -20.73 -0.11
N GLU A 86 5.48 -19.72 0.55
CA GLU A 86 4.56 -18.70 0.01
C GLU A 86 5.16 -17.28 0.00
N ARG A 87 6.41 -17.14 0.45
CA ARG A 87 7.06 -15.84 0.64
C ARG A 87 6.99 -14.95 -0.60
N GLU A 88 7.24 -15.49 -1.78
CA GLU A 88 7.23 -14.70 -3.02
C GLU A 88 5.82 -14.30 -3.47
N LEU A 89 4.78 -15.07 -3.12
CA LEU A 89 3.38 -14.69 -3.36
C LEU A 89 3.04 -13.44 -2.54
N TRP A 90 3.26 -13.48 -1.23
CA TRP A 90 2.95 -12.36 -0.33
C TRP A 90 3.76 -11.11 -0.69
N ARG A 91 5.04 -11.28 -1.04
CA ARG A 91 5.88 -10.20 -1.55
C ARG A 91 5.34 -9.58 -2.84
N GLY A 92 4.85 -10.41 -3.77
CA GLY A 92 4.25 -9.94 -5.03
C GLY A 92 3.00 -9.10 -4.80
N LEU A 93 2.11 -9.56 -3.91
CA LEU A 93 0.90 -8.83 -3.51
C LEU A 93 1.24 -7.51 -2.78
N ALA A 94 2.22 -7.53 -1.88
CA ALA A 94 2.73 -6.32 -1.23
C ALA A 94 3.27 -5.31 -2.25
N GLN A 95 3.98 -5.78 -3.29
CA GLN A 95 4.48 -4.92 -4.38
C GLN A 95 3.37 -4.31 -5.23
N ILE A 96 2.32 -5.09 -5.52
CA ILE A 96 1.14 -4.60 -6.21
C ILE A 96 0.48 -3.46 -5.42
N ALA A 97 0.21 -3.67 -4.14
CA ALA A 97 -0.46 -2.68 -3.29
C ALA A 97 0.36 -1.38 -3.12
N VAL A 98 1.68 -1.48 -2.92
CA VAL A 98 2.53 -0.28 -2.85
C VAL A 98 2.74 0.37 -4.22
N GLY A 99 2.72 -0.41 -5.31
CA GLY A 99 2.68 0.12 -6.68
C GLY A 99 1.45 0.98 -6.94
N LEU A 100 0.26 0.51 -6.54
CA LEU A 100 -0.99 1.28 -6.57
C LEU A 100 -0.88 2.56 -5.72
N THR A 101 -0.31 2.46 -4.51
CA THR A 101 -0.05 3.62 -3.64
C THR A 101 0.82 4.66 -4.33
N HIS A 102 1.92 4.25 -4.96
CA HIS A 102 2.84 5.16 -5.65
C HIS A 102 2.18 5.81 -6.87
N SER A 103 1.43 5.06 -7.66
CA SER A 103 0.67 5.58 -8.78
C SER A 103 -0.37 6.63 -8.33
N ALA A 104 -1.09 6.36 -7.23
CA ALA A 104 -2.05 7.30 -6.65
C ALA A 104 -1.40 8.57 -6.05
N ARG A 105 -0.13 8.47 -5.65
CA ARG A 105 0.69 9.62 -5.24
C ARG A 105 1.32 10.37 -6.43
N GLY A 106 1.05 9.97 -7.68
CA GLY A 106 1.58 10.61 -8.89
C GLY A 106 3.00 10.17 -9.28
N ASN A 107 3.52 9.08 -8.70
CA ASN A 107 4.80 8.54 -9.12
C ASN A 107 4.62 7.66 -10.37
N THR A 108 4.65 8.31 -11.52
CA THR A 108 4.38 7.73 -12.84
C THR A 108 5.48 6.81 -13.37
N THR A 109 6.63 6.74 -12.70
CA THR A 109 7.74 5.83 -13.06
C THR A 109 7.86 4.69 -12.05
N GLY A 110 7.90 5.01 -10.77
CA GLY A 110 8.08 4.04 -9.69
C GLY A 110 6.85 3.17 -9.45
N GLY A 111 5.63 3.74 -9.52
CA GLY A 111 4.38 3.01 -9.35
C GLY A 111 4.21 1.89 -10.39
N PRO A 112 4.26 2.21 -11.70
CA PRO A 112 4.20 1.23 -12.77
C PRO A 112 5.27 0.13 -12.69
N ARG A 113 6.50 0.49 -12.29
CA ARG A 113 7.58 -0.48 -12.11
C ARG A 113 7.28 -1.49 -11.00
N LEU A 114 6.72 -1.04 -9.87
CA LEU A 114 6.33 -1.91 -8.76
C LEU A 114 5.14 -2.80 -9.14
N LEU A 115 4.13 -2.25 -9.81
CA LEU A 115 2.98 -3.00 -10.32
C LEU A 115 3.42 -4.16 -11.22
N ARG A 116 4.29 -3.89 -12.21
CA ARG A 116 4.80 -4.93 -13.11
C ARG A 116 5.64 -5.98 -12.39
N ARG A 117 6.46 -5.57 -11.42
CA ARG A 117 7.27 -6.51 -10.64
C ARG A 117 6.39 -7.45 -9.80
N GLY A 118 5.38 -6.89 -9.15
CA GLY A 118 4.42 -7.69 -8.38
C GLY A 118 3.59 -8.61 -9.28
N ALA A 119 3.16 -8.13 -10.46
CA ALA A 119 2.49 -8.94 -11.48
C ALA A 119 3.35 -10.15 -11.89
N ALA A 120 4.63 -9.92 -12.20
CA ALA A 120 5.55 -11.00 -12.56
C ALA A 120 5.71 -12.04 -11.43
N ALA A 121 5.76 -11.60 -10.17
CA ALA A 121 5.87 -12.49 -9.02
C ALA A 121 4.61 -13.37 -8.85
N VAL A 122 3.41 -12.81 -8.97
CA VAL A 122 2.16 -13.59 -8.85
C VAL A 122 1.92 -14.50 -10.06
N THR A 123 2.37 -14.12 -11.25
CA THR A 123 2.38 -15.01 -12.43
C THR A 123 3.31 -16.19 -12.21
N ALA A 124 4.56 -15.95 -11.82
CA ALA A 124 5.54 -17.01 -11.55
C ALA A 124 5.11 -17.94 -10.40
N TRP A 125 4.31 -17.46 -9.45
CA TRP A 125 3.66 -18.31 -8.45
C TRP A 125 2.61 -19.24 -9.09
N SER A 126 1.72 -18.67 -9.91
CA SER A 126 0.60 -19.40 -10.53
C SER A 126 1.07 -20.54 -11.44
N GLU A 127 2.23 -20.39 -12.07
CA GLU A 127 2.85 -21.40 -12.94
C GLU A 127 3.37 -22.64 -12.18
N GLN A 128 3.47 -22.58 -10.85
CA GLN A 128 3.98 -23.70 -10.04
C GLN A 128 2.94 -24.84 -9.84
N ASN A 129 1.78 -24.79 -10.51
CA ASN A 129 0.69 -25.78 -10.43
C ASN A 129 0.27 -26.15 -8.99
N ARG A 130 0.41 -25.20 -8.06
CA ARG A 130 -0.13 -25.34 -6.70
C ARG A 130 -1.64 -25.10 -6.71
N PRO A 131 -2.41 -25.69 -5.77
CA PRO A 131 -3.81 -25.31 -5.57
C PRO A 131 -3.90 -23.78 -5.44
N HIS A 132 -4.87 -23.15 -6.10
CA HIS A 132 -5.05 -21.70 -6.06
C HIS A 132 -5.19 -21.28 -4.60
N PRO A 133 -4.20 -20.58 -4.01
CA PRO A 133 -4.20 -20.37 -2.58
C PRO A 133 -5.24 -19.31 -2.22
N TYR A 134 -6.08 -19.62 -1.24
CA TYR A 134 -6.94 -18.63 -0.55
C TYR A 134 -7.92 -17.87 -1.46
N ASP A 135 -8.36 -18.55 -2.54
CA ASP A 135 -9.29 -18.06 -3.58
C ASP A 135 -8.79 -16.82 -4.35
N LEU A 136 -7.48 -16.58 -4.35
CA LEU A 136 -6.88 -15.46 -5.07
C LEU A 136 -7.00 -15.60 -6.59
N ASP A 137 -7.46 -14.55 -7.27
CA ASP A 137 -7.44 -14.44 -8.73
C ASP A 137 -6.09 -13.93 -9.23
N LEU A 138 -5.03 -14.72 -9.05
CA LEU A 138 -3.68 -14.32 -9.40
C LEU A 138 -3.52 -13.93 -10.89
N PRO A 139 -4.13 -14.65 -11.86
CA PRO A 139 -4.10 -14.22 -13.26
C PRO A 139 -4.78 -12.86 -13.47
N GLY A 140 -5.98 -12.66 -12.89
CA GLY A 140 -6.69 -11.40 -12.98
C GLY A 140 -5.91 -10.23 -12.37
N LEU A 141 -5.28 -10.45 -11.21
CA LEU A 141 -4.44 -9.46 -10.54
C LEU A 141 -3.21 -9.09 -11.36
N ALA A 142 -2.54 -10.07 -11.99
CA ALA A 142 -1.40 -9.81 -12.85
C ALA A 142 -1.80 -8.94 -14.05
N THR A 143 -2.89 -9.32 -14.74
CA THR A 143 -3.42 -8.55 -15.88
C THR A 143 -3.83 -7.14 -15.47
N TRP A 144 -4.56 -7.00 -14.36
CA TRP A 144 -4.95 -5.69 -13.83
C TRP A 144 -3.72 -4.80 -13.55
N ALA A 145 -2.69 -5.34 -12.90
CA ALA A 145 -1.51 -4.57 -12.50
C ALA A 145 -0.70 -4.08 -13.72
N VAL A 146 -0.54 -4.93 -14.74
CA VAL A 146 0.13 -4.56 -16.00
C VAL A 146 -0.67 -3.48 -16.76
N ASN A 147 -2.00 -3.62 -16.83
CA ASN A 147 -2.86 -2.66 -17.50
C ASN A 147 -2.85 -1.29 -16.80
N LEU A 148 -2.94 -1.27 -15.47
CA LEU A 148 -2.85 -0.03 -14.70
C LEU A 148 -1.50 0.64 -14.87
N ALA A 149 -0.40 -0.13 -14.82
CA ALA A 149 0.94 0.39 -15.07
C ALA A 149 1.04 1.11 -16.43
N GLY A 150 0.48 0.51 -17.49
CA GLY A 150 0.43 1.14 -18.81
C GLY A 150 -0.38 2.44 -18.84
N ARG A 151 -1.56 2.45 -18.20
CA ARG A 151 -2.41 3.67 -18.15
C ARG A 151 -1.73 4.82 -17.40
N VAL A 152 -1.09 4.53 -16.27
CA VAL A 152 -0.39 5.53 -15.45
C VAL A 152 0.76 6.19 -16.24
N GLU A 153 1.53 5.40 -16.98
CA GLU A 153 2.60 5.93 -17.83
C GLU A 153 2.07 6.79 -18.97
N GLN A 154 0.99 6.35 -19.63
CA GLN A 154 0.39 7.08 -20.75
C GLN A 154 -0.22 8.41 -20.33
N THR A 155 -0.92 8.43 -19.20
CA THR A 155 -1.63 9.63 -18.71
C THR A 155 -0.74 10.56 -17.90
N SER A 156 0.38 10.05 -17.38
CA SER A 156 1.33 10.80 -16.53
C SER A 156 0.65 11.56 -15.37
N SER A 157 -0.46 11.02 -14.88
CA SER A 157 -1.31 11.66 -13.86
C SER A 157 -1.54 10.71 -12.68
N PRO A 158 -1.75 11.24 -11.45
CA PRO A 158 -2.18 10.43 -10.33
C PRO A 158 -3.52 9.76 -10.61
N ILE A 159 -3.68 8.52 -10.13
CA ILE A 159 -4.92 7.77 -10.21
C ILE A 159 -5.71 7.85 -8.89
N ASP A 160 -7.01 7.58 -8.97
CA ASP A 160 -7.83 7.34 -7.78
C ASP A 160 -7.67 5.88 -7.33
N ALA A 161 -7.07 5.68 -6.16
CA ALA A 161 -6.81 4.34 -5.63
C ALA A 161 -8.09 3.56 -5.26
N GLY A 162 -9.17 4.24 -4.85
CA GLY A 162 -10.43 3.58 -4.52
C GLY A 162 -11.19 3.15 -5.77
N ALA A 163 -11.15 3.97 -6.83
CA ALA A 163 -11.75 3.62 -8.12
C ALA A 163 -10.97 2.53 -8.88
N GLU A 164 -9.64 2.51 -8.72
CA GLU A 164 -8.76 1.57 -9.41
C GLU A 164 -8.47 0.29 -8.62
N GLY A 165 -8.93 0.19 -7.36
CA GLY A 165 -8.66 -0.94 -6.47
C GLY A 165 -9.01 -2.30 -7.10
N PRO A 166 -8.10 -3.30 -7.06
CA PRO A 166 -8.37 -4.60 -7.65
C PRO A 166 -9.31 -5.44 -6.79
N ARG A 167 -9.95 -6.43 -7.43
CA ARG A 167 -10.57 -7.56 -6.73
C ARG A 167 -9.53 -8.66 -6.56
N LEU A 168 -9.29 -9.06 -5.32
CA LEU A 168 -8.28 -10.06 -4.95
C LEU A 168 -8.77 -11.49 -5.22
N ARG A 169 -10.07 -11.73 -5.08
CA ARG A 169 -10.71 -13.04 -5.29
C ARG A 169 -11.59 -13.04 -6.54
N ARG A 170 -11.80 -14.22 -7.13
CA ARG A 170 -12.86 -14.42 -8.13
C ARG A 170 -14.21 -14.31 -7.44
N GLY A 171 -15.11 -13.50 -8.00
CA GLY A 171 -16.51 -13.44 -7.58
C GLY A 171 -17.29 -14.69 -7.99
#